data_AF-A0A4U9HR10-F1
#
_entry.id   AF-A0A4U9HR10-F1
#
_cell.length_a   1.000
_cell.length_b   1.000
_cell.length_c   1.000
_cell.angle_alpha   90.00
_cell.angle_beta   90.00
_cell.angle_gamma   90.00
#
_symmetry.space_group_name_H-M   'P 1'
#
loop_
_entity.id
_entity.type
_entity.pdbx_description
1 polymer ?
#
loop_
_entity_poly.entity_id
_entity_poly.type
_entity_poly.pdbx_seq_one_letter_code
_entity_poly.pdbx_strand_id
1 'polypeptide(L)'
;MVVPTRIDDFTISVPYSAALEPELWAMNDAYIEPPRLLFCSSVRIPYDALVGEITPGNDGISQVTAIQYHPGKYAYDDATYPGDVA
;
A
#
# COMPACT_ATOMS: atom_id res chain seq x y z
N MET A 1 -1.88 11.12 11.25
CA MET A 1 -1.35 9.75 11.47
C MET A 1 -1.52 9.45 12.94
N VAL A 2 -2.22 8.38 13.30
CA VAL A 2 -2.42 8.01 14.71
C VAL A 2 -1.21 7.19 15.13
N VAL A 3 -0.58 7.54 16.25
CA VAL A 3 0.63 6.87 16.76
C VAL A 3 0.24 5.96 17.92
N PRO A 4 0.32 4.63 17.77
CA PRO A 4 0.07 3.72 18.86
C PRO A 4 1.15 3.80 19.94
N THR A 5 0.78 3.58 21.19
CA THR A 5 1.71 3.47 22.33
C THR A 5 1.68 2.05 22.85
N ARG A 6 2.85 1.41 22.98
CA ARG A 6 2.94 0.07 23.58
C ARG A 6 2.63 0.15 25.08
N ILE A 7 1.79 -0.75 25.57
CA ILE A 7 1.53 -0.94 27.01
C ILE A 7 2.38 -2.11 27.51
N ASP A 8 2.28 -3.27 26.86
CA ASP A 8 3.07 -4.48 27.17
C ASP A 8 3.35 -5.34 25.91
N ASP A 9 3.62 -6.64 26.09
CA ASP A 9 3.91 -7.58 25.00
C ASP A 9 2.70 -7.91 24.13
N PHE A 10 1.48 -7.76 24.66
CA PHE A 10 0.24 -8.20 24.02
C PHE A 10 -0.79 -7.08 23.88
N THR A 11 -0.52 -5.89 24.41
CA THR A 11 -1.43 -4.76 24.36
C THR A 11 -0.76 -3.46 23.92
N ILE A 12 -1.55 -2.67 23.19
CA ILE A 12 -1.22 -1.31 22.76
C ILE A 12 -2.39 -0.39 23.06
N SER A 13 -2.10 0.90 23.22
CA SER A 13 -3.10 1.97 23.21
C SER A 13 -3.04 2.72 21.89
N VAL A 14 -4.20 3.10 21.35
CA VAL A 14 -4.32 3.93 20.17
C VAL A 14 -5.17 5.13 20.56
N PRO A 15 -4.70 6.38 20.37
CA PRO A 15 -5.52 7.56 20.60
C PRO A 15 -6.83 7.49 19.80
N TYR A 16 -7.93 7.88 20.43
CA TYR A 16 -9.21 7.93 19.75
C TYR A 16 -9.15 8.84 18.52
N SER A 17 -9.72 8.37 17.42
CA SER A 17 -9.86 9.12 16.18
C SER A 17 -11.20 8.74 15.55
N ALA A 18 -12.05 9.72 15.29
CA ALA A 18 -13.33 9.48 14.62
C ALA A 18 -13.15 8.82 13.24
N ALA A 19 -12.01 9.02 12.58
CA ALA A 19 -11.70 8.37 11.30
C ALA A 19 -11.46 6.85 11.40
N LEU A 20 -11.29 6.31 12.61
CA LEU A 20 -11.20 4.86 12.84
C LEU A 20 -12.57 4.21 13.03
N GLU A 21 -13.60 4.99 13.36
CA GLU A 21 -14.97 4.55 13.65
C GLU A 21 -15.06 3.27 14.52
N PRO A 22 -14.42 3.22 15.70
CA PRO A 22 -14.35 1.99 16.50
C PRO A 22 -15.73 1.43 16.89
N GLU A 23 -16.74 2.29 16.94
CA GLU A 23 -18.12 1.93 17.28
C GLU A 23 -18.78 1.07 16.19
N LEU A 24 -18.25 1.10 14.96
CA LEU A 24 -18.73 0.29 13.83
C LEU A 24 -18.01 -1.06 13.70
N TRP A 25 -17.01 -1.32 14.55
CA TRP A 25 -16.24 -2.55 14.46
C TRP A 25 -17.06 -3.74 14.98
N ALA A 26 -17.22 -4.76 14.14
CA ALA A 26 -17.86 -6.02 14.51
C ALA A 26 -16.90 -6.86 15.37
N MET A 27 -16.80 -6.52 16.65
CA MET A 27 -16.03 -7.31 17.62
C MET A 27 -16.79 -8.57 18.04
N ASN A 28 -16.10 -9.71 18.11
CA ASN A 28 -16.64 -11.01 18.53
C ASN A 28 -17.71 -11.62 17.59
N ASP A 29 -17.73 -11.22 16.32
CA ASP A 29 -18.51 -11.90 15.30
C ASP A 29 -17.69 -13.05 14.69
N ALA A 30 -18.19 -14.28 14.75
CA ALA A 30 -17.50 -15.45 14.21
C ALA A 30 -17.62 -15.58 12.68
N TYR A 31 -18.53 -14.82 12.05
CA TYR A 31 -18.72 -14.82 10.60
C TYR A 31 -17.76 -13.86 9.89
N ILE A 32 -17.29 -12.82 10.58
CA ILE A 32 -16.46 -11.77 10.01
C ILE A 32 -15.06 -11.84 10.64
N GLU A 33 -14.01 -11.73 9.82
CA GLU A 33 -12.65 -11.69 10.34
C GLU A 33 -12.45 -10.46 11.26
N PRO A 34 -11.90 -10.63 12.47
CA PRO A 34 -11.68 -9.52 13.39
C PRO A 34 -10.75 -8.44 12.79
N PRO A 35 -10.92 -7.16 13.17
CA PRO A 35 -10.00 -6.09 12.76
C PRO A 35 -8.54 -6.43 13.10
N ARG A 36 -7.63 -6.26 12.13
CA ARG A 36 -6.19 -6.54 12.29
C ARG A 36 -5.39 -5.25 12.32
N LEU A 37 -4.39 -5.20 13.18
CA LEU A 37 -3.41 -4.12 13.20
C LEU A 37 -2.29 -4.43 12.22
N LEU A 38 -2.15 -3.62 11.18
CA LEU A 38 -1.03 -3.73 10.24
C LEU A 38 0.06 -2.71 10.63
N PHE A 39 1.18 -3.21 11.14
CA PHE A 39 2.38 -2.41 11.38
C PHE A 39 3.26 -2.47 10.15
N CYS A 40 3.06 -1.54 9.23
CA CYS A 40 3.91 -1.39 8.06
C CYS A 40 4.36 0.06 7.93
N SER A 41 5.66 0.24 7.62
CA SER A 41 6.19 1.53 7.17
C SER A 41 5.63 1.81 5.77
N SER A 42 4.41 2.34 5.71
CA SER A 42 3.85 2.82 4.45
C SER A 42 4.46 4.19 4.14
N VAL A 43 5.51 4.19 3.33
CA VAL A 43 5.89 5.40 2.62
C VAL A 43 4.97 5.48 1.40
N ARG A 44 3.84 6.16 1.55
CA ARG A 44 2.97 6.46 0.41
C ARG A 44 3.62 7.55 -0.41
N ILE A 45 4.52 7.17 -1.32
CA ILE A 45 4.87 8.02 -2.46
C ILE A 45 3.94 7.56 -3.59
N PRO A 46 2.97 8.39 -4.03
CA PRO A 46 2.21 8.05 -5.22
C PRO A 46 3.14 8.12 -6.42
N TYR A 47 3.34 6.99 -7.09
CA TYR A 47 3.95 6.93 -8.42
C TYR A 47 3.05 6.10 -9.32
N ASP A 48 2.87 6.58 -10.55
CA ASP A 48 2.20 5.80 -11.58
C ASP A 48 3.04 4.55 -11.84
N ALA A 49 2.42 3.38 -11.80
CA ALA A 49 3.10 2.11 -12.00
C ALA A 49 2.18 1.13 -12.73
N LEU A 50 2.77 0.31 -13.58
CA LEU A 50 2.07 -0.80 -14.23
C LEU A 50 2.29 -2.06 -13.39
N VAL A 51 1.20 -2.62 -12.87
CA VAL A 51 1.22 -3.89 -12.13
C VAL A 51 1.46 -5.02 -13.13
N GLY A 52 2.56 -5.75 -12.95
CA GLY A 52 2.90 -6.90 -13.79
C GLY A 52 2.35 -8.20 -13.22
N GLU A 53 2.55 -8.43 -11.92
CA GLU A 53 2.21 -9.69 -11.27
C GLU A 53 1.75 -9.47 -9.82
N ILE A 54 0.81 -10.31 -9.39
CA ILE A 54 0.45 -10.50 -7.98
C ILE A 54 0.65 -11.98 -7.65
N THR A 55 1.63 -12.28 -6.81
CA THR A 55 1.95 -13.65 -6.39
C THR A 55 1.44 -13.86 -4.96
N PRO A 56 0.54 -14.81 -4.71
CA PRO A 56 0.05 -15.10 -3.37
C PRO A 56 1.15 -15.72 -2.51
N GLY A 57 1.38 -15.16 -1.32
CA GLY A 57 2.26 -15.72 -0.31
C GLY A 57 1.56 -16.75 0.59
N ASN A 58 2.36 -17.60 1.22
CA ASN A 58 1.91 -18.64 2.17
C ASN A 58 1.48 -18.06 3.53
N ASP A 59 1.84 -16.82 3.82
CA ASP A 59 1.58 -16.11 5.09
C ASP A 59 0.34 -15.21 5.03
N GLY A 60 -0.43 -15.29 3.94
CA GLY A 60 -1.57 -14.41 3.70
C GLY A 60 -1.19 -13.02 3.18
N ILE A 61 0.08 -12.80 2.84
CA ILE A 61 0.55 -11.58 2.18
C ILE A 61 0.80 -11.88 0.70
N SER A 62 0.24 -11.09 -0.20
CA SER A 62 0.55 -11.19 -1.63
C SER A 62 1.71 -10.25 -1.99
N GLN A 63 2.67 -10.75 -2.74
CA GLN A 63 3.72 -9.93 -3.33
C GLN A 63 3.21 -9.31 -4.64
N VAL A 64 3.42 -8.00 -4.81
CA VAL A 64 3.08 -7.28 -6.03
C VAL A 64 4.35 -6.83 -6.72
N THR A 65 4.54 -7.22 -7.98
CA THR A 65 5.62 -6.73 -8.83
C THR A 65 5.04 -5.66 -9.76
N ALA A 66 5.58 -4.45 -9.70
CA ALA A 66 5.16 -3.34 -10.53
C ALA A 66 6.36 -2.58 -11.10
N ILE A 67 6.23 -2.11 -12.34
CA ILE A 67 7.22 -1.26 -12.99
C ILE A 67 6.80 0.18 -12.80
N GLN A 68 7.63 0.96 -12.12
CA GLN A 68 7.40 2.39 -11.94
C GLN A 68 7.50 3.11 -13.29
N TYR A 69 6.56 4.01 -13.56
CA TYR A 69 6.67 4.94 -14.67
C TYR A 69 7.87 5.85 -14.47
N HIS A 70 8.73 5.93 -15.48
CA HIS A 70 9.86 6.86 -15.50
C HIS A 70 9.83 7.64 -16.82
N PRO A 71 9.64 8.98 -16.80
CA PRO A 71 9.50 9.77 -18.03
C PRO A 71 10.75 9.69 -18.92
N GLY A 72 11.94 9.61 -18.33
CA GLY A 72 13.19 9.39 -19.08
C GLY A 72 13.23 8.13 -19.96
N LYS A 73 12.44 7.08 -19.66
CA LYS A 73 12.35 5.89 -20.52
C LYS A 73 11.66 6.18 -21.85
N TYR A 74 10.72 7.12 -21.85
CA TYR A 74 9.86 7.48 -22.98
C TYR A 74 10.23 8.83 -23.60
N ALA A 75 11.36 9.42 -23.18
CA ALA A 75 11.79 10.75 -23.63
C ALA A 75 12.03 10.83 -25.15
N TYR A 76 12.14 9.68 -25.82
CA TYR A 76 12.40 9.58 -27.25
C TYR A 76 11.22 8.97 -28.03
N ASP A 77 10.11 8.64 -27.39
CA ASP A 77 8.94 8.06 -28.08
C ASP A 77 8.31 9.06 -29.05
N ASP A 78 8.30 10.35 -28.68
CA ASP A 78 7.83 11.47 -29.50
C ASP A 78 8.99 12.24 -30.18
N ALA A 79 10.22 11.72 -30.12
CA ALA A 79 11.36 12.43 -30.69
C ALA A 79 11.38 12.30 -32.22
N THR A 80 11.63 13.41 -32.90
CA THR A 80 11.90 13.39 -34.35
C THR A 80 13.24 12.71 -34.59
N TYR A 81 13.24 11.64 -35.38
CA TYR A 81 14.45 10.93 -35.75
C TYR A 81 15.39 11.88 -36.54
N PRO A 82 16.64 12.10 -36.10
CA PRO A 82 17.54 13.06 -36.75
C PRO A 82 17.91 12.73 -38.20
N GLY A 83 17.70 11.46 -38.61
CA GLY A 83 17.89 11.04 -40.00
C GLY A 83 16.65 11.19 -40.88
N ASP A 84 15.54 11.72 -40.35
CA ASP A 84 14.34 12.10 -41.11
C ASP A 84 14.51 13.50 -41.71
N VAL A 85 15.49 13.62 -42.61
CA VAL A 85 15.77 14.81 -43.41
C VAL A 85 15.56 14.45 -44.88
N ALA A 86 14.56 15.08 -45.48
CA ALA A 86 14.18 14.95 -46.90
C ALA A 86 15.28 15.42 -47.86
#